data_AF-A0A095XF95-F1
#
_entry.id   AF-A0A095XF95-F1
#
_cell.length_a   1.000
_cell.length_b   1.000
_cell.length_c   1.000
_cell.angle_alpha   90.00
_cell.angle_beta   90.00
_cell.angle_gamma   90.00
#
_symmetry.space_group_name_H-M   'P 1'
#
loop_
_entity.id
_entity.type
_entity.pdbx_description
1 polymer ?
#
loop_
_entity_poly.entity_id
_entity_poly.type
_entity_poly.pdbx_seq_one_letter_code
_entity_poly.pdbx_strand_id
1 'polypeptide(L)'
;MSKTFESLKYFNYRLWFGANIISSTGMWMQRIAQDWVVLTVLTQGSGTAIGITTALQFLPILLFSPWAGVIVDRVNRRNLIQFTQGMIGLTSLILGVLILTNTAQLWHVYVLAFLAGILSTI
;
A
#
# COMPACT_ATOMS: atom_id res chain seq x y z
N MET A 1 9.56 -17.96 34.22
CA MET A 1 8.56 -17.15 33.47
C MET A 1 9.02 -17.04 32.03
N SER A 2 8.13 -17.28 31.07
CA SER A 2 8.45 -17.46 29.66
C SER A 2 9.12 -16.21 29.05
N LYS A 3 10.33 -16.37 28.48
CA LYS A 3 11.11 -15.30 27.82
C LYS A 3 10.41 -14.72 26.58
N THR A 4 9.30 -15.31 26.13
CA THR A 4 8.59 -14.94 24.89
C THR A 4 8.06 -13.50 24.88
N PHE A 5 7.70 -12.93 26.04
CA PHE A 5 7.10 -11.59 26.14
C PHE A 5 8.02 -10.53 26.75
N GLU A 6 9.32 -10.80 26.89
CA GLU A 6 10.26 -9.81 27.46
C GLU A 6 10.40 -8.54 26.61
N SER A 7 10.27 -8.65 25.28
CA SER A 7 10.38 -7.51 24.36
C SER A 7 9.29 -6.45 24.60
N LEU A 8 8.11 -6.85 25.11
CA LEU A 8 7.01 -5.95 25.44
C LEU A 8 7.23 -5.09 26.70
N LYS A 9 8.31 -5.34 27.47
CA LYS A 9 8.68 -4.46 28.60
C LYS A 9 9.18 -3.09 28.13
N TYR A 10 9.73 -2.99 26.93
CA TYR A 10 10.23 -1.72 26.41
C TYR A 10 9.08 -0.87 25.87
N PHE A 11 8.87 0.32 26.43
CA PHE A 11 7.76 1.22 26.06
C PHE A 11 7.70 1.50 24.55
N ASN A 12 8.85 1.84 23.95
CA ASN A 12 8.96 2.08 22.51
C ASN A 12 8.59 0.83 21.70
N TYR A 13 8.98 -0.37 22.14
CA TYR A 13 8.65 -1.61 21.44
C TYR A 13 7.17 -1.96 21.56
N ARG A 14 6.55 -1.77 22.73
CA ARG A 14 5.11 -2.01 22.92
C ARG A 14 4.27 -1.07 22.08
N LEU A 15 4.64 0.21 22.01
CA LEU A 15 3.96 1.20 21.17
C LEU A 15 4.10 0.85 19.68
N TRP A 16 5.31 0.50 19.25
CA TRP A 16 5.58 0.05 17.88
C TRP A 16 4.79 -1.22 17.54
N PHE A 17 4.78 -2.21 18.43
CA PHE A 17 4.07 -3.48 18.22
C PHE A 17 2.56 -3.28 18.07
N GLY A 18 1.95 -2.48 18.94
CA GLY A 18 0.54 -2.13 18.84
C GLY A 18 0.21 -1.37 17.55
N ALA A 19 1.03 -0.37 17.21
CA ALA A 19 0.89 0.37 15.96
C ALA A 19 1.07 -0.53 14.72
N ASN A 20 1.97 -1.52 14.79
CA ASN A 20 2.24 -2.44 13.69
C ASN A 20 1.08 -3.41 13.44
N ILE A 21 0.43 -3.91 14.50
CA ILE A 21 -0.79 -4.73 14.37
C ILE A 21 -1.89 -3.96 13.64
N ILE A 22 -2.14 -2.70 14.07
CA ILE A 22 -3.18 -1.85 13.46
C ILE A 22 -2.81 -1.53 12.01
N SER A 23 -1.56 -1.13 11.76
CA SER A 23 -1.07 -0.77 10.43
C SER A 23 -1.11 -1.97 9.47
N SER A 24 -0.70 -3.15 9.93
CA SER A 24 -0.72 -4.38 9.13
C SER A 24 -2.16 -4.77 8.80
N THR A 25 -3.06 -4.73 9.78
CA THR A 25 -4.49 -5.01 9.56
C THR A 25 -5.09 -4.04 8.55
N GLY A 26 -4.82 -2.74 8.70
CA GLY A 26 -5.28 -1.71 7.77
C GLY A 26 -4.77 -1.94 6.34
N MET A 27 -3.52 -2.33 6.19
CA MET A 27 -2.91 -2.64 4.89
C MET A 27 -3.60 -3.84 4.21
N TRP A 28 -3.91 -4.89 4.98
CA TRP A 28 -4.65 -6.04 4.47
C TRP A 28 -6.10 -5.70 4.12
N MET A 29 -6.78 -4.92 4.97
CA MET A 29 -8.13 -4.44 4.70
C MET A 29 -8.19 -3.62 3.41
N GLN A 30 -7.22 -2.72 3.23
CA GLN A 30 -7.08 -1.92 2.03
C GLN A 30 -6.89 -2.78 0.78
N ARG A 31 -6.04 -3.81 0.86
CA ARG A 31 -5.80 -4.71 -0.27
C ARG A 31 -7.08 -5.43 -0.68
N ILE A 32 -7.81 -5.98 0.30
CA ILE A 32 -9.09 -6.66 0.06
C ILE A 32 -10.12 -5.67 -0.50
N ALA A 33 -10.21 -4.45 0.05
CA ALA A 33 -11.12 -3.43 -0.44
C ALA A 33 -10.82 -3.01 -1.88
N GLN A 34 -9.53 -2.88 -2.23
CA GLN A 34 -9.11 -2.56 -3.59
C GLN A 34 -9.47 -3.69 -4.56
N ASP A 35 -9.16 -4.94 -4.20
CA ASP A 35 -9.55 -6.11 -5.00
C ASP A 35 -11.07 -6.17 -5.18
N TRP A 36 -11.83 -5.93 -4.10
CA TRP A 36 -13.29 -5.93 -4.10
C TRP A 36 -13.88 -4.81 -4.98
N VAL A 37 -13.35 -3.60 -4.93
CA VAL A 37 -13.84 -2.45 -5.73
C VAL A 37 -13.61 -2.69 -7.22
N VAL A 38 -12.45 -3.24 -7.61
CA VAL A 38 -12.18 -3.63 -8.99
C VAL A 38 -13.16 -4.70 -9.46
N LEU A 39 -13.48 -5.65 -8.58
CA LEU A 39 -14.38 -6.76 -8.87
C LEU A 39 -15.86 -6.32 -8.95
N THR A 40 -16.29 -5.39 -8.08
CA THR A 40 -17.71 -5.01 -7.90
C THR A 40 -18.14 -3.77 -8.68
N VAL A 41 -17.31 -2.74 -8.77
CA VAL A 41 -17.71 -1.45 -9.37
C VAL A 41 -17.34 -1.39 -10.85
N LEU A 42 -16.27 -2.07 -11.26
CA LEU A 42 -15.59 -1.76 -12.52
C LEU A 42 -15.79 -2.77 -13.64
N THR A 43 -16.18 -4.02 -13.38
CA THR A 43 -15.96 -5.06 -14.41
C THR A 43 -17.07 -6.04 -14.73
N GLN A 44 -18.28 -5.97 -14.15
CA GLN A 44 -19.39 -6.91 -14.46
C GLN A 44 -18.92 -8.37 -14.73
N GLY A 45 -17.96 -8.90 -13.95
CA GLY A 45 -17.47 -10.27 -14.08
C GLY A 45 -16.23 -10.57 -14.97
N SER A 46 -15.44 -9.60 -15.48
CA SER A 46 -14.20 -9.95 -16.22
C SER A 46 -12.94 -9.98 -15.34
N GLY A 47 -12.43 -11.17 -15.03
CA GLY A 47 -11.21 -11.39 -14.23
C GLY A 47 -9.91 -10.84 -14.84
N THR A 48 -9.93 -10.41 -16.12
CA THR A 48 -8.76 -9.84 -16.80
C THR A 48 -8.37 -8.45 -16.27
N ALA A 49 -9.34 -7.63 -15.84
CA ALA A 49 -9.08 -6.29 -15.30
C ALA A 49 -8.34 -6.33 -13.95
N ILE A 50 -8.66 -7.33 -13.12
CA ILE A 50 -7.92 -7.61 -11.87
C ILE A 50 -6.49 -8.00 -12.22
N GLY A 51 -6.30 -8.93 -13.17
CA GLY A 51 -4.97 -9.33 -13.63
C GLY A 51 -4.10 -8.17 -14.11
N ILE A 52 -4.68 -7.23 -14.87
CA ILE A 52 -3.97 -6.03 -15.36
C ILE A 52 -3.67 -5.06 -14.20
N THR A 53 -4.59 -4.87 -13.26
CA THR A 53 -4.37 -3.99 -12.09
C THR A 53 -3.26 -4.53 -11.20
N THR A 54 -3.26 -5.83 -10.95
CA THR A 54 -2.22 -6.53 -10.21
C THR A 54 -0.88 -6.45 -10.95
N ALA A 55 -0.87 -6.66 -12.26
CA ALA A 55 0.33 -6.47 -13.08
C ALA A 55 0.86 -5.03 -12.94
N LEU A 56 0.01 -4.00 -13.03
CA LEU A 56 0.40 -2.60 -12.87
C LEU A 56 0.89 -2.23 -11.45
N GLN A 57 0.47 -2.94 -10.41
CA GLN A 57 1.03 -2.77 -9.06
C GLN A 57 2.43 -3.39 -8.92
N PHE A 58 2.66 -4.57 -9.51
CA PHE A 58 3.91 -5.31 -9.33
C PHE A 58 4.98 -4.99 -10.38
N LEU A 59 4.59 -4.52 -11.57
CA LEU A 59 5.49 -4.21 -12.67
C LEU A 59 6.46 -3.04 -12.32
N PRO A 60 6.03 -1.94 -11.67
CA PRO A 60 6.94 -0.90 -11.21
C PRO A 60 7.91 -1.43 -10.16
N ILE A 61 7.44 -2.23 -9.20
CA ILE A 61 8.28 -2.85 -8.18
C ILE A 61 9.38 -3.69 -8.83
N LEU A 62 9.03 -4.47 -9.85
CA LEU A 62 9.96 -5.37 -10.52
C LEU A 62 11.00 -4.61 -11.36
N LEU A 63 10.60 -3.53 -12.02
CA LEU A 63 11.51 -2.69 -12.82
C LEU A 63 12.40 -1.78 -11.97
N PHE A 64 11.85 -1.18 -10.93
CA PHE A 64 12.52 -0.13 -10.15
C PHE A 64 13.17 -0.65 -8.86
N SER A 65 12.92 -1.89 -8.45
CA SER A 65 13.53 -2.56 -7.27
C SER A 65 15.05 -2.35 -7.15
N PRO A 66 15.85 -2.58 -8.22
CA PRO A 66 17.31 -2.43 -8.14
C PRO A 66 17.76 -0.98 -7.93
N TRP A 67 17.00 -0.01 -8.46
CA TRP A 67 17.32 1.41 -8.36
C TRP A 67 16.81 2.03 -7.07
N ALA A 68 15.70 1.53 -6.53
CA ALA A 68 15.18 1.96 -5.25
C ALA A 68 16.18 1.71 -4.13
N GLY A 69 16.88 0.57 -4.11
CA GLY A 69 17.94 0.31 -3.13
C GLY A 69 19.04 1.37 -3.12
N VAL A 70 19.45 1.85 -4.30
CA VAL A 70 20.46 2.91 -4.44
C VAL A 70 19.95 4.28 -3.94
N ILE A 71 18.67 4.57 -4.13
CA ILE A 71 18.04 5.80 -3.64
C ILE A 71 17.88 5.75 -2.12
N VAL A 72 17.45 4.62 -1.57
CA VAL A 72 17.26 4.39 -0.13
C VAL A 72 18.56 4.54 0.65
N ASP A 73 19.69 4.18 0.05
CA ASP A 73 21.00 4.30 0.68
C ASP A 73 21.59 5.73 0.62
N ARG A 74 21.07 6.59 -0.27
CA ARG A 74 21.52 7.99 -0.41
C ARG A 74 20.68 8.99 0.37
N VAL A 75 19.48 8.61 0.81
CA VAL A 75 18.52 9.52 1.46
C VAL A 75 18.30 9.10 2.91
N ASN A 76 17.97 10.05 3.78
CA ASN A 76 17.59 9.78 5.16
C ASN A 76 16.38 8.82 5.22
N ARG A 77 16.62 7.53 5.49
CA ARG A 77 15.62 6.45 5.52
C ARG A 77 14.33 6.82 6.26
N ARG A 78 14.43 7.54 7.39
CA ARG A 78 13.26 7.92 8.19
C ARG A 78 12.33 8.89 7.45
N ASN A 79 12.87 9.88 6.76
CA ASN A 79 12.09 10.87 6.01
C ASN A 79 11.52 10.25 4.74
N LEU A 80 12.29 9.37 4.09
CA LEU A 80 11.87 8.62 2.92
C LEU A 80 10.63 7.77 3.25
N ILE A 81 10.71 6.92 4.28
CA ILE A 81 9.61 6.06 4.74
C ILE A 81 8.37 6.89 5.10
N GLN A 82 8.53 8.01 5.81
CA GLN A 82 7.41 8.88 6.16
C GLN A 82 6.74 9.49 4.91
N PHE A 83 7.53 9.88 3.92
CA PHE A 83 7.02 10.43 2.66
C PHE A 83 6.30 9.36 1.83
N THR A 84 6.88 8.18 1.63
CA THR A 84 6.23 7.10 0.87
C THR A 84 4.95 6.63 1.54
N GLN A 85 4.97 6.41 2.85
CA GLN A 85 3.75 6.03 3.60
C GLN A 85 2.68 7.13 3.53
N GLY A 86 3.08 8.40 3.59
CA GLY A 86 2.17 9.53 3.40
C GLY A 86 1.54 9.55 2.01
N MET A 87 2.34 9.34 0.95
CA MET A 87 1.86 9.30 -0.42
C MET A 87 0.97 8.09 -0.71
N ILE A 88 1.30 6.91 -0.17
CA ILE A 88 0.44 5.72 -0.24
C ILE A 88 -0.90 6.03 0.44
N GLY A 89 -0.88 6.59 1.64
CA GLY A 89 -2.09 7.01 2.35
C GLY A 89 -2.92 8.04 1.58
N LEU A 90 -2.26 8.99 0.91
CA LEU A 90 -2.93 10.02 0.10
C LEU A 90 -3.58 9.43 -1.15
N THR A 91 -2.89 8.52 -1.84
CA THR A 91 -3.41 7.75 -2.99
C THR A 91 -4.65 6.94 -2.60
N SER A 92 -4.60 6.35 -1.41
CA SER A 92 -5.70 5.59 -0.79
C SER A 92 -6.91 6.45 -0.49
N LEU A 93 -6.68 7.65 0.04
CA LEU A 93 -7.70 8.61 0.40
C LEU A 93 -8.41 9.15 -0.86
N ILE A 94 -7.64 9.46 -1.91
CA ILE A 94 -8.18 9.84 -3.23
C ILE A 94 -9.08 8.72 -3.78
N LEU A 95 -8.61 7.47 -3.74
CA LEU A 95 -9.37 6.32 -4.22
C LEU A 95 -10.66 6.12 -3.42
N GLY A 96 -10.59 6.25 -2.08
CA GLY A 96 -11.76 6.18 -1.20
C GLY A 96 -12.79 7.27 -1.46
N VAL A 97 -12.34 8.51 -1.69
CA VAL A 97 -13.23 9.63 -2.05
C VAL A 97 -13.89 9.37 -3.41
N LEU A 98 -13.14 8.91 -4.41
CA LEU A 98 -13.69 8.59 -5.74
C LEU A 98 -14.77 7.50 -5.68
N ILE A 99 -14.60 6.50 -4.80
CA ILE A 99 -15.60 5.45 -4.58
C ILE A 99 -16.84 6.06 -3.93
N LEU A 100 -16.68 6.87 -2.89
CA LEU A 100 -17.80 7.50 -2.19
C LEU A 100 -18.59 8.47 -3.09
N THR A 101 -17.93 9.13 -4.04
CA THR A 101 -18.58 10.00 -5.03
C THR A 101 -19.17 9.23 -6.22
N ASN A 102 -19.03 7.90 -6.27
CA ASN A 102 -19.52 7.03 -7.34
C ASN A 102 -19.01 7.41 -8.75
N THR A 103 -17.93 8.21 -8.82
CA THR A 103 -17.26 8.65 -10.05
C THR A 103 -16.01 7.82 -10.36
N ALA A 104 -15.78 6.75 -9.59
CA ALA A 104 -14.65 5.85 -9.77
C ALA A 104 -14.69 5.17 -11.15
N GLN A 105 -13.75 5.55 -12.02
CA GLN A 105 -13.52 4.93 -13.33
C GLN A 105 -12.23 4.10 -13.34
N LEU A 106 -12.14 3.13 -14.24
CA LEU A 106 -11.04 2.18 -14.37
C LEU A 106 -9.67 2.86 -14.51
N TRP A 107 -9.61 3.96 -15.27
CA TRP A 107 -8.40 4.73 -15.47
C TRP A 107 -7.86 5.37 -14.18
N HIS A 108 -8.73 5.80 -13.26
CA HIS A 108 -8.28 6.32 -11.97
C HIS A 108 -7.63 5.23 -11.13
N VAL A 109 -8.19 4.01 -11.14
CA VAL A 109 -7.61 2.88 -10.43
C VAL A 109 -6.27 2.47 -11.02
N TYR A 110 -6.12 2.45 -12.34
CA TYR A 110 -4.83 2.14 -12.98
C TYR A 110 -3.74 3.17 -12.67
N VAL A 111 -4.07 4.46 -12.75
CA VAL A 111 -3.10 5.53 -12.44
C VAL A 111 -2.71 5.49 -10.96
N LEU A 112 -3.68 5.31 -10.06
CA LEU A 112 -3.42 5.23 -8.62
C LEU A 112 -2.67 3.94 -8.25
N ALA A 113 -2.98 2.81 -8.89
CA ALA A 113 -2.27 1.54 -8.69
C ALA A 113 -0.82 1.62 -9.17
N PHE A 114 -0.57 2.26 -10.32
CA PHE A 114 0.78 2.46 -10.84
C PHE A 114 1.60 3.40 -9.95
N LEU A 115 1.00 4.52 -9.49
CA LEU A 115 1.63 5.43 -8.54
C LEU A 115 1.93 4.74 -7.20
N ALA A 116 0.98 3.96 -6.69
CA ALA A 116 1.19 3.16 -5.48
C ALA A 116 2.31 2.12 -5.66
N GLY A 117 2.42 1.50 -6.83
CA GLY A 117 3.52 0.59 -7.18
C GLY A 117 4.89 1.27 -7.23
N ILE A 118 4.98 2.47 -7.78
CA ILE A 118 6.22 3.27 -7.77
C ILE A 118 6.61 3.61 -6.33
N LEU A 119 5.65 4.07 -5.54
CA LEU A 119 5.86 4.43 -4.14
C LEU A 119 6.28 3.23 -3.30
N SER A 120 5.68 2.06 -3.50
CA SER A 120 6.03 0.85 -2.76
C SER A 120 7.38 0.25 -3.16
N THR A 121 7.96 0.70 -4.27
CA THR A 121 9.31 0.26 -4.70
C THR A 121 10.40 0.85 -3.80
N ILE A 122 10.16 2.03 -3.21
CA ILE A 122 11.13 2.84 -2.44
C ILE A 122 11.00 2.56 -0.94
#